data_AF-A0A9D5ELW5-F1
#
_entry.id   AF-A0A9D5ELW5-F1
#
_cell.length_a   1.000
_cell.length_b   1.000
_cell.length_c   1.000
_cell.angle_alpha   90.00
_cell.angle_beta   90.00
_cell.angle_gamma   90.00
#
_symmetry.space_group_name_H-M   'P 1'
#
loop_
_entity.id
_entity.type
_entity.pdbx_description
1 polymer ?
#
loop_
_entity_poly.entity_id
_entity_poly.type
_entity_poly.pdbx_seq_one_letter_code
_entity_poly.pdbx_strand_id
1 'polypeptide(L)'
;MLLADTEGFWKSPNVYDVLGAAGFVISVASIWLAWWLAKRDIEKRLAEASERASAAARDEVRRVARAVLHSGVATTIRSLELAREACNGKRWPRAVELCILAREQLARVLAQPAADEALQTEVREVSARLQDCVAKLRKKPKLGAGEIPEEVQRGLDESIVDLHRVESRMTGIRLGNDHG
;
A
#
# COMPACT_ATOMS: atom_id res chain seq x y z
N MET A 1 -73.33 -10.53 48.41
CA MET A 1 -73.95 -9.46 47.61
C MET A 1 -72.84 -8.52 47.16
N LEU A 2 -72.12 -8.87 46.09
CA LEU A 2 -70.88 -8.20 45.62
C LEU A 2 -70.68 -8.41 44.09
N LEU A 3 -71.78 -8.40 43.33
CA LEU A 3 -71.75 -8.63 41.86
C LEU A 3 -72.63 -7.62 41.09
N ALA A 4 -73.02 -6.49 41.70
CA ALA A 4 -73.90 -5.51 41.04
C ALA A 4 -73.18 -4.25 40.53
N ASP A 5 -71.91 -4.02 40.88
CA ASP A 5 -71.19 -2.77 40.51
C ASP A 5 -70.33 -2.87 39.25
N THR A 6 -70.20 -4.05 38.63
CA THR A 6 -69.33 -4.21 37.45
C THR A 6 -70.00 -3.79 36.14
N GLU A 7 -71.32 -3.84 36.03
CA GLU A 7 -72.01 -3.54 34.75
C GLU A 7 -72.12 -2.03 34.45
N GLY A 8 -72.05 -1.17 35.47
CA GLY A 8 -72.09 0.29 35.31
C GLY A 8 -70.73 0.91 34.95
N PHE A 9 -69.63 0.28 35.37
CA PHE A 9 -68.26 0.75 35.09
C PHE A 9 -67.97 0.76 33.58
N TRP A 10 -68.40 -0.29 32.87
CA TRP A 10 -68.22 -0.45 31.43
C TRP A 10 -69.22 0.32 30.56
N LYS A 11 -70.19 1.04 31.13
CA LYS A 11 -71.18 1.86 30.38
C LYS A 11 -70.94 3.36 30.50
N SER A 12 -69.90 3.78 31.21
CA SER A 12 -69.52 5.19 31.28
C SER A 12 -68.74 5.60 30.01
N PRO A 13 -69.16 6.67 29.29
CA PRO A 13 -68.50 7.09 28.04
C PRO A 13 -66.98 7.34 28.22
N ASN A 14 -66.59 7.80 29.41
CA ASN A 14 -65.21 8.11 29.75
C ASN A 14 -64.25 6.89 29.72
N VAL A 15 -64.69 5.66 30.00
CA VAL A 15 -63.77 4.51 30.09
C VAL A 15 -63.31 4.06 28.70
N TYR A 16 -64.20 4.05 27.70
CA TYR A 16 -63.83 3.74 26.31
C TYR A 16 -63.00 4.87 25.68
N ASP A 17 -63.27 6.14 26.03
CA ASP A 17 -62.46 7.28 25.57
C ASP A 17 -61.03 7.22 26.15
N VAL A 18 -60.88 6.86 27.42
CA VAL A 18 -59.56 6.68 28.06
C VAL A 18 -58.81 5.49 27.48
N LEU A 19 -59.48 4.35 27.26
CA LEU A 19 -58.86 3.18 26.64
C LEU A 19 -58.49 3.42 25.17
N GLY A 20 -59.32 4.15 24.42
CA GLY A 20 -59.06 4.56 23.04
C GLY A 20 -57.88 5.54 22.95
N ALA A 21 -57.83 6.54 23.86
CA ALA A 21 -56.71 7.47 23.95
C ALA A 21 -55.40 6.77 24.34
N ALA A 22 -55.45 5.85 25.31
CA ALA A 22 -54.29 5.04 25.70
C ALA A 22 -53.81 4.15 24.54
N GLY A 23 -54.73 3.50 23.83
CA GLY A 23 -54.42 2.70 22.63
C GLY A 23 -53.79 3.54 21.51
N PHE A 24 -54.27 4.76 21.29
CA PHE A 24 -53.70 5.69 20.32
C PHE A 24 -52.28 6.12 20.71
N VAL A 25 -52.05 6.48 21.97
CA VAL A 25 -50.72 6.86 22.47
C VAL A 25 -49.74 5.68 22.34
N ILE A 26 -50.16 4.47 22.70
CA ILE A 26 -49.33 3.26 22.54
C ILE A 26 -49.01 3.00 21.06
N SER A 27 -49.98 3.19 20.16
CA SER A 27 -49.78 3.00 18.72
C SER A 27 -48.78 4.01 18.16
N VAL A 28 -48.91 5.29 18.50
CA VAL A 28 -47.97 6.35 18.08
C VAL A 28 -46.58 6.11 18.66
N ALA A 29 -46.49 5.74 19.94
CA ALA A 29 -45.22 5.40 20.59
C ALA A 29 -44.54 4.20 19.92
N SER A 30 -45.31 3.18 19.52
CA SER A 30 -44.79 1.99 18.83
C SER A 30 -44.25 2.32 17.44
N ILE A 31 -44.96 3.16 16.67
CA ILE A 31 -44.52 3.64 15.36
C ILE A 31 -43.24 4.47 15.49
N TRP A 32 -43.18 5.36 16.48
CA TRP A 32 -41.98 6.17 16.74
C TRP A 32 -40.78 5.31 17.15
N LEU A 33 -40.99 4.33 18.03
CA LEU A 33 -39.95 3.40 18.47
C LEU A 33 -39.43 2.56 17.29
N ALA A 34 -40.32 2.05 16.44
CA ALA A 34 -39.98 1.30 15.24
C ALA A 34 -39.18 2.15 14.24
N TRP A 35 -39.60 3.40 14.02
CA TRP A 35 -38.87 4.35 13.17
C TRP A 35 -37.48 4.66 13.72
N TRP A 36 -37.37 4.88 15.04
CA TRP A 36 -36.08 5.15 15.70
C TRP A 36 -35.13 3.96 15.61
N LEU A 37 -35.62 2.74 15.85
CA LEU A 37 -34.83 1.51 15.70
C LEU A 37 -34.39 1.29 14.25
N ALA A 38 -35.27 1.51 13.28
CA ALA A 38 -34.96 1.40 11.87
C ALA A 38 -33.91 2.43 11.43
N LYS A 39 -34.06 3.69 11.86
CA LYS A 39 -33.07 4.74 11.60
C LYS A 39 -31.69 4.37 12.16
N ARG A 40 -31.64 3.88 13.40
CA ARG A 40 -30.39 3.46 14.04
C ARG A 40 -29.74 2.25 13.35
N ASP A 41 -30.52 1.30 12.87
CA ASP A 41 -30.00 0.15 12.12
C ASP A 41 -29.41 0.58 10.76
N ILE A 42 -30.07 1.51 10.06
CA ILE A 42 -29.57 2.09 8.81
C ILE A 42 -28.24 2.85 9.06
N GLU A 43 -28.18 3.67 10.10
CA GLU A 43 -26.96 4.40 10.48
C GLU A 43 -25.80 3.44 10.80
N LYS A 44 -26.06 2.35 11.54
CA LYS A 44 -25.06 1.32 11.81
C LYS A 44 -24.56 0.63 10.53
N ARG A 45 -25.48 0.22 9.65
CA ARG A 45 -25.12 -0.42 8.37
C ARG A 45 -24.32 0.50 7.46
N LEU A 46 -24.64 1.80 7.44
CA LEU A 46 -23.85 2.81 6.71
C LEU A 46 -22.45 2.97 7.29
N ALA A 47 -22.32 3.01 8.62
CA ALA A 47 -21.02 3.06 9.28
C ALA A 47 -20.18 1.81 8.93
N GLU A 48 -20.74 0.61 9.08
CA GLU A 48 -20.06 -0.64 8.72
C GLU A 48 -19.69 -0.70 7.23
N ALA A 49 -20.56 -0.25 6.34
CA ALA A 49 -20.28 -0.19 4.90
C ALA A 49 -19.14 0.79 4.58
N SER A 50 -19.12 1.95 5.24
CA SER A 50 -18.05 2.95 5.07
C SER A 50 -16.72 2.48 5.65
N GLU A 51 -16.72 1.75 6.76
CA GLU A 51 -15.52 1.12 7.32
C GLU A 51 -14.97 0.04 6.39
N ARG A 52 -15.84 -0.84 5.85
CA ARG A 52 -15.44 -1.86 4.87
C ARG A 52 -14.90 -1.23 3.59
N ALA A 53 -15.55 -0.19 3.08
CA ALA A 53 -15.07 0.55 1.91
C ALA A 53 -13.72 1.23 2.17
N SER A 54 -13.54 1.82 3.35
CA SER A 54 -12.28 2.43 3.76
C SER A 54 -11.16 1.41 3.92
N ALA A 55 -11.47 0.22 4.46
CA ALA A 55 -10.52 -0.89 4.56
C ALA A 55 -10.09 -1.37 3.17
N ALA A 56 -11.05 -1.63 2.28
CA ALA A 56 -10.77 -2.03 0.91
C ALA A 56 -9.94 -0.97 0.16
N ALA A 57 -10.23 0.31 0.33
CA ALA A 57 -9.45 1.40 -0.26
C ALA A 57 -8.01 1.42 0.27
N ARG A 58 -7.80 1.22 1.58
CA ARG A 58 -6.45 1.15 2.17
C ARG A 58 -5.65 -0.04 1.63
N ASP A 59 -6.29 -1.19 1.45
CA ASP A 59 -5.63 -2.38 0.90
C ASP A 59 -5.26 -2.20 -0.57
N GLU A 60 -6.13 -1.55 -1.36
CA GLU A 60 -5.82 -1.20 -2.74
C GLU A 60 -4.66 -0.20 -2.82
N VAL A 61 -4.63 0.84 -1.98
CA VAL A 61 -3.52 1.79 -1.90
C VAL A 61 -2.22 1.08 -1.55
N ARG A 62 -2.24 0.13 -0.60
CA ARG A 62 -1.06 -0.69 -0.25
C ARG A 62 -0.60 -1.54 -1.44
N ARG A 63 -1.54 -2.12 -2.19
CA ARG A 63 -1.25 -2.91 -3.40
C ARG A 63 -0.57 -2.06 -4.47
N VAL A 64 -1.13 -0.89 -4.77
CA VAL A 64 -0.56 0.06 -5.73
C VAL A 64 0.82 0.54 -5.29
N ALA A 65 1.00 0.89 -4.01
CA ALA A 65 2.28 1.34 -3.48
C ALA A 65 3.38 0.26 -3.63
N ARG A 66 3.05 -1.01 -3.37
CA ARG A 66 3.97 -2.14 -3.62
C ARG A 66 4.28 -2.33 -5.09
N ALA A 67 3.30 -2.18 -5.98
CA ALA A 67 3.52 -2.29 -7.42
C ALA A 67 4.43 -1.18 -7.95
N VAL A 68 4.26 0.05 -7.47
CA VAL A 68 5.12 1.20 -7.81
C VAL A 68 6.55 0.98 -7.33
N LEU A 69 6.72 0.52 -6.07
CA LEU A 69 8.03 0.14 -5.55
C LEU A 69 8.71 -0.92 -6.41
N HIS A 70 7.99 -2.00 -6.73
CA HIS A 70 8.51 -3.09 -7.55
C HIS A 70 8.93 -2.59 -8.94
N SER A 71 8.07 -1.79 -9.60
CA SER A 71 8.39 -1.18 -10.88
C SER A 71 9.64 -0.29 -10.81
N GLY A 72 9.84 0.44 -9.71
CA GLY A 72 11.02 1.28 -9.50
C GLY A 72 12.31 0.45 -9.41
N VAL A 73 12.29 -0.66 -8.66
CA VAL A 73 13.41 -1.58 -8.54
C VAL A 73 13.72 -2.24 -9.90
N ALA A 74 12.71 -2.79 -10.58
CA ALA A 74 12.87 -3.42 -11.89
C ALA A 74 13.45 -2.47 -12.96
N THR A 75 12.99 -1.20 -12.97
CA THR A 75 13.52 -0.18 -13.89
C THR A 75 14.98 0.16 -13.58
N THR A 76 15.35 0.16 -12.29
CA THR A 76 16.74 0.37 -11.86
C THR A 76 17.63 -0.75 -12.35
N ILE A 77 17.21 -2.00 -12.17
CA ILE A 77 17.96 -3.18 -12.64
C ILE A 77 18.25 -3.06 -14.13
N ARG A 78 17.23 -2.80 -14.94
CA ARG A 78 17.39 -2.61 -16.40
C ARG A 78 18.39 -1.49 -16.73
N SER A 79 18.36 -0.39 -15.98
CA SER A 79 19.30 0.72 -16.16
C SER A 79 20.75 0.31 -15.85
N LEU A 80 20.95 -0.53 -14.84
CA LEU A 80 22.26 -1.07 -14.48
C LEU A 80 22.77 -2.11 -15.47
N GLU A 81 21.91 -2.98 -16.01
CA GLU A 81 22.27 -3.90 -17.08
C GLU A 81 22.77 -3.15 -18.31
N LEU A 82 22.05 -2.09 -18.71
CA LEU A 82 22.48 -1.20 -19.79
C LEU A 82 23.78 -0.46 -19.45
N ALA A 83 24.00 -0.09 -18.18
CA ALA A 83 25.25 0.52 -17.74
C ALA A 83 26.42 -0.46 -17.88
N ARG A 84 26.22 -1.73 -17.51
CA ARG A 84 27.18 -2.81 -17.69
C ARG A 84 27.51 -3.05 -19.15
N GLU A 85 26.49 -3.11 -20.02
CA GLU A 85 26.69 -3.21 -21.47
C GLU A 85 27.45 -2.00 -22.05
N ALA A 86 27.18 -0.80 -21.53
CA ALA A 86 27.90 0.40 -21.92
C ALA A 86 29.37 0.33 -21.47
N CYS A 87 29.65 -0.17 -20.26
CA CYS A 87 31.01 -0.42 -19.79
C CYS A 87 31.73 -1.44 -20.68
N ASN A 88 31.10 -2.58 -20.99
CA ASN A 88 31.67 -3.61 -21.86
C ASN A 88 31.95 -3.10 -23.28
N GLY A 89 31.06 -2.25 -23.81
CA GLY A 89 31.26 -1.56 -25.08
C GLY A 89 32.21 -0.35 -25.01
N LYS A 90 32.91 -0.12 -23.89
CA LYS A 90 33.82 1.01 -23.66
C LYS A 90 33.17 2.40 -23.84
N ARG A 91 31.85 2.48 -23.70
CA ARG A 91 31.03 3.71 -23.78
C ARG A 91 30.94 4.38 -22.40
N TRP A 92 32.08 4.86 -21.89
CA TRP A 92 32.20 5.36 -20.51
C TRP A 92 31.24 6.49 -20.12
N PRO A 93 31.04 7.53 -20.95
CA PRO A 93 30.09 8.60 -20.60
C PRO A 93 28.67 8.05 -20.45
N ARG A 94 28.28 7.13 -21.35
CA ARG A 94 26.97 6.49 -21.31
C ARG A 94 26.78 5.62 -20.07
N ALA A 95 27.81 4.86 -19.67
CA ALA A 95 27.78 4.11 -18.43
C ALA A 95 27.59 5.01 -17.21
N VAL A 96 28.29 6.15 -17.17
CA VAL A 96 28.14 7.15 -16.09
C VAL A 96 26.72 7.70 -16.02
N GLU A 97 26.15 8.10 -17.16
CA GLU A 97 24.76 8.58 -17.24
C GLU A 97 23.78 7.54 -16.70
N LEU A 98 23.93 6.28 -17.10
CA LEU A 98 23.05 5.19 -16.69
C LEU A 98 23.17 4.86 -15.20
N CYS A 99 24.39 4.91 -14.63
CA CYS A 99 24.57 4.76 -13.19
C CYS A 99 23.96 5.93 -12.41
N ILE A 100 24.02 7.16 -12.91
CA ILE A 100 23.37 8.32 -12.29
C ILE A 100 21.85 8.16 -12.35
N LEU A 101 21.31 7.79 -13.51
CA LEU A 101 19.88 7.52 -13.68
C LEU A 101 19.39 6.42 -12.73
N ALA A 102 20.14 5.33 -12.59
CA ALA A 102 19.83 4.26 -11.66
C ALA A 102 19.78 4.77 -10.20
N ARG A 103 20.73 5.64 -9.80
CA ARG A 103 20.71 6.26 -8.46
C ARG A 103 19.51 7.18 -8.25
N GLU A 104 19.12 7.96 -9.26
CA GLU A 104 17.92 8.80 -9.18
C GLU A 104 16.64 7.95 -9.04
N GLN A 105 16.58 6.82 -9.74
CA GLN A 105 15.48 5.86 -9.63
C GLN A 105 15.45 5.24 -8.22
N LEU A 106 16.60 4.84 -7.67
CA LEU A 106 16.69 4.36 -6.29
C LEU A 106 16.30 5.43 -5.26
N ALA A 107 16.64 6.70 -5.49
CA ALA A 107 16.20 7.79 -4.63
C ALA A 107 14.66 7.93 -4.63
N ARG A 108 14.00 7.71 -5.77
CA ARG A 108 12.53 7.67 -5.86
C ARG A 108 11.93 6.47 -5.15
N VAL A 109 12.62 5.32 -5.14
CA VAL A 109 12.23 4.13 -4.36
C VAL A 109 12.31 4.43 -2.86
N LEU A 110 13.40 5.07 -2.40
CA LEU A 110 13.57 5.46 -1.00
C LEU A 110 12.57 6.51 -0.53
N ALA A 111 12.06 7.35 -1.43
CA ALA A 111 11.05 8.35 -1.11
C ALA A 111 9.63 7.75 -0.94
N GLN A 112 9.42 6.47 -1.28
CA GLN A 112 8.11 5.84 -1.15
C GLN A 112 7.83 5.47 0.32
N PRO A 113 6.65 5.82 0.86
CA PRO A 113 6.27 5.47 2.23
C PRO A 113 6.15 3.96 2.49
N ALA A 114 5.95 3.17 1.43
CA ALA A 114 5.81 1.73 1.52
C ALA A 114 7.16 0.99 1.59
N ALA A 115 8.30 1.71 1.50
CA ALA A 115 9.63 1.11 1.62
C ALA A 115 9.94 0.80 3.09
N ASP A 116 10.07 -0.49 3.42
CA ASP A 116 10.48 -0.92 4.76
C ASP A 116 11.96 -0.62 5.03
N GLU A 117 12.38 -0.72 6.30
CA GLU A 117 13.73 -0.38 6.73
C GLU A 117 14.80 -1.29 6.10
N ALA A 118 14.48 -2.57 5.89
CA ALA A 118 15.38 -3.52 5.23
C ALA A 118 15.63 -3.12 3.77
N LEU A 119 14.57 -2.85 3.02
CA LEU A 119 14.65 -2.35 1.65
C LEU A 119 15.42 -1.02 1.58
N GLN A 120 15.13 -0.09 2.49
CA GLN A 120 15.83 1.19 2.53
C GLN A 120 17.34 1.01 2.76
N THR A 121 17.73 0.07 3.61
CA THR A 121 19.14 -0.21 3.91
C THR A 121 19.84 -0.78 2.67
N GLU A 122 19.29 -1.83 2.06
CA GLU A 122 19.86 -2.44 0.85
C GLU A 122 19.92 -1.46 -0.33
N VAL A 123 18.87 -0.67 -0.55
CA VAL A 123 18.85 0.35 -1.61
C VAL A 123 19.88 1.46 -1.37
N ARG A 124 20.12 1.85 -0.12
CA ARG A 124 21.17 2.84 0.22
C ARG A 124 22.56 2.27 -0.06
N GLU A 125 22.81 1.01 0.29
CA GLU A 125 24.09 0.33 0.02
C GLU A 125 24.36 0.26 -1.49
N VAL A 126 23.37 -0.15 -2.29
CA VAL A 126 23.48 -0.16 -3.75
C VAL A 126 23.73 1.26 -4.28
N SER A 127 22.99 2.26 -3.81
CA SER A 127 23.17 3.66 -4.24
C SER A 127 24.58 4.20 -3.92
N ALA A 128 25.14 3.84 -2.76
CA ALA A 128 26.51 4.18 -2.39
C ALA A 128 27.54 3.49 -3.30
N ARG A 129 27.37 2.19 -3.56
CA ARG A 129 28.23 1.42 -4.48
C ARG A 129 28.23 2.02 -5.89
N LEU A 130 27.06 2.44 -6.37
CA LEU A 130 26.93 3.11 -7.67
C LEU A 130 27.59 4.50 -7.67
N GLN A 131 27.55 5.23 -6.56
CA GLN A 131 28.27 6.51 -6.44
C GLN A 131 29.77 6.31 -6.60
N ASP A 132 30.33 5.27 -5.97
CA ASP A 132 31.74 4.93 -6.10
C ASP A 132 32.10 4.50 -7.52
N CYS A 133 31.23 3.71 -8.17
CA CYS A 133 31.39 3.34 -9.57
C CYS A 133 31.43 4.57 -10.49
N VAL A 134 30.51 5.53 -10.28
CA VAL A 134 30.49 6.80 -11.03
C VAL A 134 31.76 7.60 -10.81
N ALA A 135 32.25 7.70 -9.57
CA ALA A 135 33.47 8.42 -9.25
C ALA A 135 34.70 7.82 -9.95
N LYS A 136 34.80 6.48 -9.98
CA LYS A 136 35.86 5.74 -10.67
C LYS A 136 35.76 5.91 -12.19
N LEU A 137 34.56 5.76 -12.76
CA LEU A 137 34.31 5.93 -14.20
C LEU A 137 34.61 7.35 -14.69
N ARG A 138 34.33 8.40 -13.90
CA ARG A 138 34.62 9.80 -14.26
C ARG A 138 36.11 10.13 -14.27
N LYS A 139 36.94 9.42 -13.51
CA LYS A 139 38.41 9.60 -13.51
C LYS A 139 39.06 8.95 -14.75
N LYS A 140 38.38 7.96 -15.36
CA LYS A 140 38.83 7.12 -16.47
C LYS A 140 38.98 7.79 -17.85
N PRO A 141 38.09 8.70 -18.33
CA PRO A 141 38.25 9.33 -19.65
C PRO A 141 39.56 10.12 -19.80
N LYS A 142 40.26 10.44 -18.70
CA LYS A 142 41.58 11.08 -18.73
C LYS A 142 42.76 10.12 -19.00
N LEU A 143 42.54 8.79 -18.96
CA LEU A 143 43.61 7.78 -18.93
C LEU A 143 43.69 6.89 -20.18
N GLY A 144 42.96 7.24 -21.25
CA GLY A 144 42.99 6.47 -22.50
C GLY A 144 42.18 5.16 -22.45
N ALA A 145 42.01 4.55 -23.62
CA ALA A 145 41.10 3.44 -23.94
C ALA A 145 41.43 2.09 -23.27
N GLY A 146 41.69 2.06 -21.97
CA GLY A 146 41.96 0.83 -21.22
C GLY A 146 40.70 0.07 -20.80
N GLU A 147 40.91 -1.14 -20.25
CA GLU A 147 39.90 -2.05 -19.70
C GLU A 147 39.09 -1.47 -18.53
N ILE A 148 37.87 -1.96 -18.32
CA ILE A 148 37.02 -1.55 -17.19
C ILE A 148 37.79 -1.82 -15.88
N PRO A 149 37.84 -0.89 -14.91
CA PRO A 149 38.38 -1.22 -13.60
C PRO A 149 37.57 -2.37 -13.03
N GLU A 150 38.20 -3.51 -12.69
CA GLU A 150 37.50 -4.69 -12.18
C GLU A 150 36.56 -4.37 -11.02
N GLU A 151 36.94 -3.40 -10.19
CA GLU A 151 36.13 -2.89 -9.08
C GLU A 151 34.79 -2.27 -9.53
N VAL A 152 34.78 -1.59 -10.69
CA VAL A 152 33.54 -1.02 -11.26
C VAL A 152 32.67 -2.13 -11.82
N GLN A 153 33.26 -3.09 -12.52
CA GLN A 153 32.51 -4.21 -13.08
C GLN A 153 31.88 -5.06 -11.98
N ARG A 154 32.69 -5.44 -10.99
CA ARG A 154 32.24 -6.14 -9.78
C ARG A 154 31.18 -5.34 -9.04
N GLY A 155 31.37 -4.04 -8.86
CA GLY A 155 30.39 -3.19 -8.19
C GLY A 155 29.04 -3.12 -8.91
N LEU A 156 29.05 -3.13 -10.26
CA LEU A 156 27.81 -3.19 -11.05
C LEU A 156 27.15 -4.57 -10.95
N ASP A 157 27.92 -5.65 -11.09
CA ASP A 157 27.38 -7.01 -11.02
C ASP A 157 26.79 -7.33 -9.63
N GLU A 158 27.49 -6.98 -8.55
CA GLU A 158 26.99 -7.11 -7.18
C GLU A 158 25.71 -6.27 -6.98
N SER A 159 25.65 -5.05 -7.52
CA SER A 159 24.45 -4.20 -7.44
C SER A 159 23.25 -4.81 -8.16
N ILE A 160 23.46 -5.43 -9.33
CA ILE A 160 22.41 -6.11 -10.09
C ILE A 160 21.90 -7.33 -9.30
N VAL A 161 22.81 -8.15 -8.75
CA VAL A 161 22.45 -9.31 -7.93
C VAL A 161 21.67 -8.90 -6.69
N ASP A 162 22.11 -7.85 -5.98
CA ASP A 162 21.42 -7.34 -4.80
C ASP A 162 20.01 -6.85 -5.13
N LEU A 163 19.85 -6.08 -6.20
CA LEU A 163 18.52 -5.59 -6.61
C LEU A 163 17.61 -6.72 -7.11
N HIS A 164 18.11 -7.75 -7.79
CA HIS A 164 17.29 -8.92 -8.12
C HIS A 164 16.87 -9.71 -6.88
N ARG A 165 17.71 -9.79 -5.84
CA ARG A 165 17.33 -10.38 -4.55
C ARG A 165 16.19 -9.58 -3.91
N VAL A 166 16.27 -8.24 -3.95
CA VAL A 166 15.18 -7.36 -3.53
C VAL A 166 13.89 -7.63 -4.32
N GLU A 167 13.96 -7.60 -5.64
CA GLU A 167 12.83 -7.82 -6.56
C GLU A 167 12.14 -9.17 -6.31
N SER A 168 12.93 -10.23 -6.13
CA SER A 168 12.47 -11.58 -5.81
C SER A 168 11.65 -11.64 -4.52
N ARG A 169 12.12 -10.97 -3.46
CA ARG A 169 11.38 -10.90 -2.18
C ARG A 169 10.07 -10.14 -2.31
N MET A 170 10.02 -9.11 -3.16
CA MET A 170 8.82 -8.30 -3.37
C MET A 170 7.73 -9.02 -4.17
N THR A 171 8.12 -9.88 -5.12
CA THR A 171 7.19 -10.69 -5.92
C THR A 171 6.78 -12.00 -5.25
N GLY A 172 7.50 -12.40 -4.18
CA GLY A 172 7.33 -13.72 -3.56
C GLY A 172 7.92 -14.85 -4.42
N ILE A 173 8.61 -14.54 -5.51
CA ILE A 173 9.30 -15.50 -6.37
C ILE A 173 10.69 -15.69 -5.76
N ARG A 174 10.92 -16.79 -5.04
CA ARG A 174 12.29 -17.22 -4.74
C ARG A 174 12.94 -17.62 -6.06
N LEU A 175 13.90 -16.81 -6.54
CA LEU A 175 14.86 -17.27 -7.55
C LEU A 175 15.64 -18.44 -6.93
N GLY A 176 15.23 -19.66 -7.26
CA GLY A 176 15.91 -20.88 -6.84
C GLY A 176 17.26 -20.98 -7.52
N ASN A 177 18.30 -20.44 -6.88
CA ASN A 177 19.67 -20.89 -7.12
C ASN A 177 20.01 -21.92 -6.03
N ASP A 178 19.46 -23.12 -6.20
CA ASP A 178 20.11 -24.32 -5.68
C ASP A 178 21.21 -24.67 -6.69
N HIS A 179 22.42 -24.21 -6.41
CA HIS A 179 23.60 -24.85 -6.97
C HIS A 179 23.78 -26.18 -6.23
N GLY A 180 23.26 -27.25 -6.84
CA GLY A 180 23.71 -28.63 -6.64
C GLY A 180 24.71 -29.01 -7.72
#